data_AF-A0A3A4PGZ6-F1
#
_entry.id   AF-A0A3A4PGZ6-F1
#
_cell.length_a   1.000
_cell.length_b   1.000
_cell.length_c   1.000
_cell.angle_alpha   90.00
_cell.angle_beta   90.00
_cell.angle_gamma   90.00
#
_symmetry.space_group_name_H-M   'P 1'
#
loop_
_entity.id
_entity.type
_entity.pdbx_description
1 polymer ?
#
loop_
_entity_poly.entity_id
_entity_poly.type
_entity_poly.pdbx_seq_one_letter_code
_entity_poly.pdbx_strand_id
1 'polypeptide(L)'
;MSTLSFSVFTNGKPAESLDLAGAYMVGGDDVALRAELSFKSGVITCRKRAAGPAGLALLWPVGPDRKVMLETARLIESDRPYVLQIEILRGRLTRISQKLEEWGFYEAADGGFIDRFNRVRDALIRALQADTPAQSAAIADEALVECIQMSEDLAVHHGQVLLERRLAGGMGRRVLGCGVDADQADETYRRRLAAAFDFAIVPCSWRAVEPAEQKFDWKPIDAWVEWLARKHMPIKATPLLSFAEHQLPDWIYIWEHDFETLRDLAHAHVKRVVSRYAQYVHYWDVACGLHADNALSFTFDQLIELTRMSAALVKQVAPRATSIVDIVAPWGEYYARNPRSIPPMLYAEMVAQSGVSVDAFGVQFQFGPDVDGMYVRDLFQVSTLLDRLGAMLSKPIHVTAVQVPSESRAAPDDAWGGQHDPRAGGAWRGPWSDASQAEWAEAFMRIALSKPFVETVAWARLADAPGHRVPFGGLLRRDQSPKPAYDRIIGLRESLSRAARA
;
A
#
# COMPACT_ATOMS: atom_id res chain seq x y z
N MET A 1 -11.35 30.56 -5.72
CA MET A 1 -10.89 29.29 -5.11
C MET A 1 -11.89 28.91 -4.04
N SER A 2 -12.34 27.66 -4.07
CA SER A 2 -13.28 27.11 -3.10
C SER A 2 -12.58 26.89 -1.76
N THR A 3 -13.23 27.22 -0.64
CA THR A 3 -12.61 27.10 0.69
C THR A 3 -13.43 26.22 1.62
N LEU A 4 -12.77 25.24 2.22
CA LEU A 4 -13.28 24.47 3.35
C LEU A 4 -12.46 24.82 4.59
N SER A 5 -13.10 24.89 5.75
CA SER A 5 -12.40 25.15 7.01
C SER A 5 -12.86 24.21 8.11
N PHE A 6 -11.93 23.84 8.99
CA PHE A 6 -12.15 22.91 10.07
C PHE A 6 -11.59 23.48 11.37
N SER A 7 -12.46 23.71 12.35
CA SER A 7 -12.06 23.95 13.74
C SER A 7 -11.55 22.65 14.36
N VAL A 8 -10.42 22.75 15.04
CA VAL A 8 -9.68 21.63 15.63
C VAL A 8 -9.55 21.88 17.10
N PHE A 9 -9.90 20.88 17.90
CA PHE A 9 -9.78 20.94 19.35
C PHE A 9 -8.83 19.87 19.87
N THR A 10 -8.12 20.17 20.95
CA THR A 10 -7.30 19.20 21.69
C THR A 10 -7.55 19.44 23.17
N ASN A 11 -7.90 18.39 23.93
CA ASN A 11 -8.19 18.49 25.36
C ASN A 11 -9.22 19.59 25.72
N GLY A 12 -10.29 19.70 24.92
CA GLY A 12 -11.38 20.66 25.16
C GLY A 12 -11.06 22.13 24.86
N LYS A 13 -9.92 22.43 24.23
CA LYS A 13 -9.52 23.78 23.80
C LYS A 13 -9.17 23.79 22.31
N PRO A 14 -9.27 24.93 21.61
CA PRO A 14 -8.76 25.04 20.25
C PRO A 14 -7.29 24.58 20.19
N ALA A 15 -6.94 23.78 19.19
CA ALA A 15 -5.59 23.27 19.04
C ALA A 15 -4.59 24.42 18.85
N GLU A 16 -3.46 24.36 19.54
CA GLU A 16 -2.39 25.37 19.44
C GLU A 16 -1.47 25.10 18.25
N SER A 17 -1.27 23.83 17.91
CA SER A 17 -0.49 23.36 16.77
C SER A 17 -1.14 22.13 16.16
N LEU A 18 -0.90 21.94 14.87
CA LEU A 18 -1.29 20.73 14.15
C LEU A 18 -0.28 20.48 13.04
N ASP A 19 0.22 19.26 12.99
CA ASP A 19 1.05 18.80 11.88
C ASP A 19 0.15 18.41 10.70
N LEU A 20 0.36 19.08 9.56
CA LEU A 20 -0.33 18.81 8.30
C LEU A 20 0.53 18.00 7.33
N ALA A 21 1.66 17.44 7.78
CA ALA A 21 2.43 16.48 7.00
C ALA A 21 1.52 15.32 6.58
N GLY A 22 1.59 14.96 5.30
CA GLY A 22 0.73 13.93 4.72
C GLY A 22 -0.70 14.36 4.40
N ALA A 23 -1.20 15.49 4.93
CA ALA A 23 -2.59 15.89 4.71
C ALA A 23 -2.87 16.29 3.26
N TYR A 24 -4.05 15.93 2.76
CA TYR A 24 -4.51 16.24 1.41
C TYR A 24 -6.05 16.32 1.34
N MET A 25 -6.57 16.98 0.32
CA MET A 25 -8.02 16.99 0.07
C MET A 25 -8.41 15.81 -0.81
N VAL A 26 -9.63 15.31 -0.67
CA VAL A 26 -10.16 14.18 -1.44
C VAL A 26 -11.50 14.56 -2.06
N GLY A 27 -11.65 14.36 -3.37
CA GLY A 27 -12.83 14.73 -4.15
C GLY A 27 -13.80 13.57 -4.35
N GLY A 28 -14.63 13.68 -5.38
CA GLY A 28 -15.46 12.55 -5.85
C GLY A 28 -14.60 11.32 -6.18
N ASP A 29 -15.19 10.13 -6.02
CA ASP A 29 -14.56 8.83 -6.31
C ASP A 29 -13.23 8.58 -5.56
N ASP A 30 -13.07 9.22 -4.41
CA ASP A 30 -11.86 9.25 -3.58
C ASP A 30 -10.57 9.66 -4.31
N VAL A 31 -10.67 10.49 -5.34
CA VAL A 31 -9.49 11.03 -6.02
C VAL A 31 -8.88 12.16 -5.19
N ALA A 32 -7.58 12.08 -4.94
CA ALA A 32 -6.84 13.15 -4.26
C ALA A 32 -6.94 14.47 -5.03
N LEU A 33 -7.05 15.58 -4.31
CA LEU A 33 -7.20 16.93 -4.87
C LEU A 33 -6.07 17.83 -4.41
N ARG A 34 -5.62 18.66 -5.34
CA ARG A 34 -4.70 19.77 -5.03
C ARG A 34 -5.43 20.83 -4.19
N ALA A 35 -4.85 21.14 -3.05
CA ALA A 35 -5.28 22.23 -2.20
C ALA A 35 -4.10 22.86 -1.46
N GLU A 36 -4.24 24.14 -1.13
CA GLU A 36 -3.37 24.80 -0.16
C GLU A 36 -3.97 24.57 1.22
N LEU A 37 -3.21 23.90 2.09
CA LEU A 37 -3.59 23.63 3.47
C LEU A 37 -2.78 24.52 4.40
N SER A 38 -3.45 25.17 5.35
CA SER A 38 -2.78 25.93 6.41
C SER A 38 -3.52 25.76 7.72
N PHE A 39 -2.79 25.87 8.84
CA PHE A 39 -3.34 25.84 10.17
C PHE A 39 -3.04 27.15 10.90
N LYS A 40 -4.07 27.79 11.45
CA LYS A 40 -3.92 29.02 12.23
C LYS A 40 -5.03 29.13 13.26
N SER A 41 -4.65 29.44 14.51
CA SER A 41 -5.60 29.73 15.60
C SER A 41 -6.67 28.65 15.78
N GLY A 42 -6.28 27.37 15.78
CA GLY A 42 -7.19 26.24 15.94
C GLY A 42 -8.04 25.91 14.71
N VAL A 43 -7.75 26.49 13.54
CA VAL A 43 -8.52 26.25 12.31
C VAL A 43 -7.60 25.81 11.17
N ILE A 44 -7.95 24.69 10.53
CA ILE A 44 -7.39 24.28 9.23
C ILE A 44 -8.18 24.99 8.13
N THR A 45 -7.48 25.65 7.22
CA THR A 45 -8.07 26.22 6.00
C THR A 45 -7.56 25.44 4.79
N CYS A 46 -8.50 24.93 3.99
CA CYS A 46 -8.24 24.16 2.79
C CYS A 46 -8.74 24.94 1.57
N ARG A 47 -7.83 25.49 0.78
CA ARG A 47 -8.17 26.21 -0.46
C ARG A 47 -7.98 25.30 -1.65
N LYS A 48 -9.07 24.87 -2.27
CA LYS A 48 -9.05 23.98 -3.44
C LYS A 48 -9.40 24.71 -4.73
N ARG A 49 -8.84 24.21 -5.84
CA ARG A 49 -9.16 24.68 -7.20
C ARG A 49 -10.38 23.97 -7.78
N ALA A 50 -10.56 22.68 -7.48
CA ALA A 50 -11.69 21.89 -7.96
C ALA A 50 -13.01 22.36 -7.32
N ALA A 51 -14.07 22.44 -8.11
CA ALA A 51 -15.42 22.69 -7.64
C ALA A 51 -16.03 21.41 -7.00
N GLY A 52 -17.10 21.56 -6.22
CA GLY A 52 -17.85 20.45 -5.65
C GLY A 52 -17.41 20.00 -4.25
N PRO A 53 -18.10 19.03 -3.64
CA PRO A 53 -17.81 18.54 -2.30
C PRO A 53 -16.41 17.91 -2.19
N ALA A 54 -15.75 18.09 -1.06
CA ALA A 54 -14.46 17.45 -0.78
C ALA A 54 -14.33 17.08 0.70
N GLY A 55 -13.51 16.08 1.00
CA GLY A 55 -13.10 15.74 2.36
C GLY A 55 -11.63 16.10 2.59
N LEU A 56 -11.23 16.16 3.86
CA LEU A 56 -9.85 16.30 4.29
C LEU A 56 -9.35 14.93 4.77
N ALA A 57 -8.27 14.45 4.18
CA ALA A 57 -7.50 13.31 4.67
C ALA A 57 -6.29 13.82 5.45
N LEU A 58 -6.07 13.31 6.66
CA LEU A 58 -4.93 13.66 7.50
C LEU A 58 -4.59 12.56 8.51
N LEU A 59 -3.33 12.55 8.92
CA LEU A 59 -2.85 11.64 9.94
C LEU A 59 -3.35 12.11 11.31
N TRP A 60 -4.29 11.38 11.90
CA TRP A 60 -5.02 11.81 13.09
C TRP A 60 -4.77 10.88 14.28
N PRO A 61 -4.46 11.42 15.48
CA PRO A 61 -4.37 10.61 16.69
C PRO A 61 -5.75 10.10 17.12
N VAL A 62 -5.83 8.83 17.51
CA VAL A 62 -7.06 8.21 18.01
C VAL A 62 -6.74 7.50 19.32
N GLY A 63 -7.17 8.10 20.43
CA GLY A 63 -6.77 7.65 21.76
C GLY A 63 -5.26 7.78 21.99
N PRO A 64 -4.70 7.10 23.01
CA PRO A 64 -3.29 7.23 23.38
C PRO A 64 -2.32 6.53 22.41
N ASP A 65 -2.77 5.47 21.74
CA ASP A 65 -1.87 4.50 21.09
C ASP A 65 -1.94 4.51 19.56
N ARG A 66 -2.89 5.22 18.94
CA ARG A 66 -3.10 5.15 17.49
C ARG A 66 -2.89 6.52 16.84
N LYS A 67 -2.27 6.51 15.66
CA LYS A 67 -2.15 7.67 14.79
C LYS A 67 -2.24 7.16 13.35
N VAL A 68 -3.41 7.28 12.74
CA VAL A 68 -3.72 6.67 11.44
C VAL A 68 -4.31 7.70 10.49
N MET A 69 -4.11 7.51 9.19
CA MET A 69 -4.60 8.46 8.19
C MET A 69 -6.11 8.28 8.02
N LEU A 70 -6.86 9.25 8.54
CA LEU A 70 -8.32 9.30 8.52
C LEU A 70 -8.81 10.35 7.55
N GLU A 71 -10.10 10.29 7.27
CA GLU A 71 -10.71 11.14 6.27
C GLU A 71 -12.10 11.60 6.72
N THR A 72 -12.39 12.87 6.51
CA THR A 72 -13.72 13.42 6.78
C THR A 72 -14.77 12.91 5.79
N ALA A 73 -16.05 13.15 6.10
CA ALA A 73 -17.09 13.12 5.07
C ALA A 73 -16.77 14.10 3.92
N ARG A 74 -17.44 13.91 2.77
CA ARG A 74 -17.43 14.88 1.67
C ARG A 74 -18.33 16.06 2.05
N LEU A 75 -17.76 17.25 2.11
CA LEU A 75 -18.43 18.45 2.61
C LEU A 75 -18.52 19.52 1.53
N ILE A 76 -19.63 20.26 1.55
CA ILE A 76 -19.81 21.48 0.77
C ILE A 76 -19.16 22.66 1.48
N GLU A 77 -18.91 23.73 0.73
CA GLU A 77 -18.39 24.98 1.29
C GLU A 77 -19.36 25.57 2.31
N SER A 78 -18.81 26.17 3.37
CA SER A 78 -19.56 26.77 4.47
C SER A 78 -18.79 27.98 5.00
N ASP A 79 -19.52 29.04 5.35
CA ASP A 79 -18.97 30.23 6.01
C ASP A 79 -18.47 29.93 7.43
N ARG A 80 -19.01 28.87 8.05
CA ARG A 80 -18.61 28.42 9.39
C ARG A 80 -17.68 27.20 9.27
N PRO A 81 -16.56 27.16 10.03
CA PRO A 81 -15.71 25.98 10.09
C PRO A 81 -16.47 24.76 10.62
N TYR A 82 -16.26 23.61 10.00
CA TYR A 82 -16.73 22.33 10.52
C TYR A 82 -15.91 21.93 11.76
N VAL A 83 -16.46 21.09 12.64
CA VAL A 83 -15.65 20.49 13.73
C VAL A 83 -14.94 19.27 13.16
N LEU A 84 -13.61 19.29 13.09
CA LEU A 84 -12.83 18.25 12.40
C LEU A 84 -13.16 16.86 12.91
N GLN A 85 -13.15 16.67 14.23
CA GLN A 85 -13.44 15.40 14.90
C GLN A 85 -14.80 14.81 14.51
N ILE A 86 -15.84 15.65 14.47
CA ILE A 86 -17.19 15.26 14.08
C ILE A 86 -17.18 14.72 12.66
N GLU A 87 -16.49 15.39 11.76
CA GLU A 87 -16.49 15.04 10.34
C GLU A 87 -15.62 13.82 10.04
N ILE A 88 -14.53 13.60 10.79
CA ILE A 88 -13.77 12.35 10.78
C ILE A 88 -14.65 11.18 11.26
N LEU A 89 -15.32 11.34 12.41
CA LEU A 89 -16.21 10.32 12.97
C LEU A 89 -17.36 9.99 12.02
N ARG A 90 -18.00 11.02 11.45
CA ARG A 90 -19.07 10.86 10.45
C ARG A 90 -18.56 10.16 9.19
N GLY A 91 -17.38 10.55 8.70
CA GLY A 91 -16.75 9.92 7.54
C GLY A 91 -16.48 8.43 7.75
N ARG A 92 -15.90 8.06 8.90
CA ARG A 92 -15.65 6.66 9.25
C ARG A 92 -16.95 5.88 9.44
N LEU A 93 -17.93 6.39 10.19
CA LEU A 93 -19.23 5.73 10.39
C LEU A 93 -19.96 5.48 9.07
N THR A 94 -19.92 6.43 8.14
CA THR A 94 -20.54 6.27 6.81
C THR A 94 -19.95 5.08 6.07
N ARG A 95 -18.61 4.94 6.05
CA ARG A 95 -17.94 3.80 5.40
C ARG A 95 -18.24 2.48 6.11
N ILE A 96 -18.32 2.48 7.43
CA ILE A 96 -18.70 1.29 8.19
C ILE A 96 -20.12 0.86 7.82
N SER A 97 -21.07 1.80 7.74
CA SER A 97 -22.44 1.50 7.34
C SER A 97 -22.50 0.85 5.96
N GLN A 98 -21.77 1.41 4.98
CA GLN A 98 -21.65 0.85 3.64
C GLN A 98 -21.07 -0.58 3.68
N LYS A 99 -20.00 -0.80 4.46
CA LYS A 99 -19.38 -2.13 4.57
C LYS A 99 -20.19 -3.16 5.33
N LEU A 100 -20.99 -2.75 6.33
CA LEU A 100 -21.93 -3.66 6.98
C LEU A 100 -22.99 -4.17 5.99
N GLU A 101 -23.43 -3.32 5.06
CA GLU A 101 -24.35 -3.69 3.99
C GLU A 101 -23.67 -4.58 2.95
N GLU A 102 -22.55 -4.12 2.38
CA GLU A 102 -21.80 -4.85 1.35
C GLU A 102 -21.30 -6.24 1.81
N TRP A 103 -20.94 -6.38 3.08
CA TRP A 103 -20.45 -7.65 3.65
C TRP A 103 -21.57 -8.51 4.27
N GLY A 104 -22.83 -8.06 4.23
CA GLY A 104 -23.99 -8.85 4.67
C GLY A 104 -24.12 -9.03 6.19
N PHE A 105 -23.58 -8.12 6.99
CA PHE A 105 -23.60 -8.21 8.46
C PHE A 105 -24.92 -7.74 9.11
N TYR A 106 -25.91 -7.29 8.33
CA TYR A 106 -27.23 -6.95 8.89
C TYR A 106 -28.10 -8.19 9.20
N GLU A 107 -27.80 -9.34 8.58
CA GLU A 107 -28.60 -10.56 8.74
C GLU A 107 -28.02 -11.54 9.76
N ALA A 108 -26.71 -11.47 10.02
CA ALA A 108 -26.03 -12.32 10.99
C ALA A 108 -25.83 -11.56 12.32
N ALA A 109 -26.38 -12.08 13.41
CA ALA A 109 -26.16 -11.60 14.78
C ALA A 109 -24.73 -11.87 15.30
N ASP A 110 -23.74 -11.90 14.40
CA ASP A 110 -22.37 -12.31 14.71
C ASP A 110 -21.56 -11.12 15.22
N GLY A 111 -20.92 -11.29 16.39
CA GLY A 111 -19.90 -10.37 16.90
C GLY A 111 -20.37 -9.06 17.55
N GLY A 112 -21.68 -8.80 17.64
CA GLY A 112 -22.21 -7.60 18.32
C GLY A 112 -21.85 -6.26 17.63
N PHE A 113 -21.46 -6.31 16.35
CA PHE A 113 -21.04 -5.14 15.59
C PHE A 113 -22.14 -4.11 15.42
N ILE A 114 -23.40 -4.54 15.24
CA ILE A 114 -24.55 -3.63 15.11
C ILE A 114 -24.77 -2.82 16.40
N ASP A 115 -24.65 -3.46 17.57
CA ASP A 115 -24.78 -2.76 18.86
C ASP A 115 -23.64 -1.76 19.07
N ARG A 116 -22.40 -2.13 18.73
CA ARG A 116 -21.25 -1.21 18.76
C ARG A 116 -21.47 -0.03 17.81
N PHE A 117 -21.94 -0.31 16.58
CA PHE A 117 -22.24 0.72 15.58
C PHE A 117 -23.31 1.69 16.07
N ASN A 118 -24.41 1.16 16.62
CA ASN A 118 -25.48 1.98 17.20
C ASN A 118 -24.97 2.85 18.34
N ARG A 119 -24.12 2.34 19.25
CA ARG A 119 -23.53 3.15 20.33
C ARG A 119 -22.67 4.30 19.80
N VAL A 120 -21.83 4.05 18.78
CA VAL A 120 -21.00 5.10 18.17
C VAL A 120 -21.86 6.10 17.41
N ARG A 121 -22.91 5.66 16.71
CA ARG A 121 -23.90 6.54 16.06
C ARG A 121 -24.61 7.43 17.08
N ASP A 122 -25.05 6.88 18.20
CA ASP A 122 -25.72 7.64 19.26
C ASP A 122 -24.76 8.64 19.92
N ALA A 123 -23.47 8.29 20.05
CA ALA A 123 -22.44 9.24 20.47
C ALA A 123 -22.23 10.38 19.46
N LEU A 124 -22.24 10.09 18.14
CA LEU A 124 -22.21 11.14 17.10
C LEU A 124 -23.44 12.06 17.20
N ILE A 125 -24.64 11.51 17.45
CA ILE A 125 -25.86 12.31 17.65
C ILE A 125 -25.71 13.23 18.86
N ARG A 126 -25.24 12.71 20.00
CA ARG A 126 -24.95 13.53 21.20
C ARG A 126 -23.91 14.62 20.91
N ALA A 127 -22.88 14.30 20.15
CA ALA A 127 -21.84 15.25 19.79
C ALA A 127 -22.37 16.39 18.90
N LEU A 128 -23.32 16.09 18.00
CA LEU A 128 -24.02 17.08 17.16
C LEU A 128 -24.99 17.96 17.95
N GLN A 129 -25.47 17.49 19.10
CA GLN A 129 -26.40 18.21 19.99
C GLN A 129 -25.70 18.99 21.11
N ALA A 130 -24.37 18.91 21.22
CA ALA A 130 -23.63 19.58 22.29
C ALA A 130 -23.66 21.11 22.14
N ASP A 131 -23.61 21.82 23.27
CA ASP A 131 -23.78 23.28 23.31
C ASP A 131 -22.61 24.05 22.68
N THR A 132 -21.41 23.44 22.70
CA THR A 132 -20.18 24.09 22.22
C THR A 132 -19.38 23.18 21.27
N PRO A 133 -18.67 23.75 20.27
CA PRO A 133 -17.79 22.98 19.39
C PRO A 133 -16.73 22.15 20.13
N ALA A 134 -16.23 22.65 21.26
CA ALA A 134 -15.26 21.94 22.09
C ALA A 134 -15.86 20.69 22.75
N GLN A 135 -17.11 20.77 23.24
CA GLN A 135 -17.83 19.60 23.75
C GLN A 135 -18.16 18.62 22.63
N SER A 136 -18.60 19.10 21.46
CA SER A 136 -18.81 18.26 20.27
C SER A 136 -17.55 17.49 19.91
N ALA A 137 -16.40 18.16 19.87
CA ALA A 137 -15.12 17.54 19.56
C ALA A 137 -14.71 16.48 20.60
N ALA A 138 -14.88 16.76 21.90
CA ALA A 138 -14.53 15.83 22.96
C ALA A 138 -15.35 14.52 22.89
N ILE A 139 -16.67 14.63 22.69
CA ILE A 139 -17.54 13.45 22.53
C ILE A 139 -17.16 12.67 21.27
N ALA A 140 -16.84 13.38 20.18
CA ALA A 140 -16.45 12.75 18.92
C ALA A 140 -15.10 12.02 19.02
N ASP A 141 -14.10 12.60 19.70
CA ASP A 141 -12.80 11.95 19.93
C ASP A 141 -12.94 10.68 20.77
N GLU A 142 -13.76 10.71 21.82
CA GLU A 142 -14.06 9.51 22.64
C GLU A 142 -14.73 8.42 21.80
N ALA A 143 -15.76 8.79 21.02
CA ALA A 143 -16.46 7.86 20.14
C ALA A 143 -15.58 7.32 19.01
N LEU A 144 -14.60 8.10 18.55
CA LEU A 144 -13.70 7.71 17.47
C LEU A 144 -12.81 6.52 17.88
N VAL A 145 -12.42 6.42 19.16
CA VAL A 145 -11.64 5.27 19.67
C VAL A 145 -12.39 3.95 19.42
N GLU A 146 -13.64 3.87 19.86
CA GLU A 146 -14.47 2.68 19.64
C GLU A 146 -14.82 2.49 18.16
N CYS A 147 -15.05 3.57 17.42
CA CYS A 147 -15.35 3.52 15.99
C CYS A 147 -14.23 2.86 15.19
N ILE A 148 -12.97 3.26 15.43
CA ILE A 148 -11.80 2.67 14.76
C ILE A 148 -11.62 1.21 15.19
N GLN A 149 -11.63 0.93 16.50
CA GLN A 149 -11.48 -0.43 17.01
C GLN A 149 -12.53 -1.37 16.42
N MET A 150 -13.81 -0.97 16.43
CA MET A 150 -14.90 -1.75 15.86
C MET A 150 -14.71 -2.03 14.37
N SER A 151 -14.31 -1.02 13.59
CA SER A 151 -14.10 -1.19 12.16
C SER A 151 -12.96 -2.16 11.84
N GLU A 152 -11.89 -2.14 12.64
CA GLU A 152 -10.81 -3.12 12.51
C GLU A 152 -11.28 -4.54 12.86
N ASP A 153 -11.97 -4.70 13.98
CA ASP A 153 -12.48 -6.00 14.43
C ASP A 153 -13.44 -6.57 13.37
N LEU A 154 -14.28 -5.73 12.76
CA LEU A 154 -15.16 -6.11 11.65
C LEU A 154 -14.37 -6.62 10.44
N ALA A 155 -13.30 -5.92 10.04
CA ALA A 155 -12.47 -6.32 8.91
C ALA A 155 -11.71 -7.63 9.17
N VAL A 156 -11.19 -7.82 10.38
CA VAL A 156 -10.53 -9.06 10.80
C VAL A 156 -11.52 -10.22 10.82
N HIS A 157 -12.70 -10.03 11.43
CA HIS A 157 -13.74 -11.05 11.49
C HIS A 157 -14.24 -11.44 10.09
N HIS A 158 -14.54 -10.46 9.24
CA HIS A 158 -14.93 -10.72 7.85
C HIS A 158 -13.84 -11.48 7.07
N GLY A 159 -12.57 -11.06 7.22
CA GLY A 159 -11.43 -11.74 6.62
C GLY A 159 -11.28 -13.17 7.10
N GLN A 160 -11.50 -13.45 8.38
CA GLN A 160 -11.46 -14.80 8.93
C GLN A 160 -12.55 -15.69 8.31
N VAL A 161 -13.81 -15.24 8.31
CA VAL A 161 -14.94 -16.00 7.76
C VAL A 161 -14.72 -16.32 6.27
N LEU A 162 -14.28 -15.33 5.49
CA LEU A 162 -13.99 -15.53 4.07
C LEU A 162 -12.81 -16.47 3.82
N LEU A 163 -11.74 -16.35 4.62
CA LEU A 163 -10.58 -17.23 4.49
C LEU A 163 -10.93 -18.67 4.83
N GLU A 164 -11.70 -18.92 5.90
CA GLU A 164 -12.18 -20.25 6.26
C GLU A 164 -13.00 -20.89 5.13
N ARG A 165 -13.94 -20.13 4.55
CA ARG A 165 -14.72 -20.57 3.37
C ARG A 165 -13.83 -20.87 2.18
N ARG A 166 -12.85 -20.00 1.90
CA ARG A 166 -11.90 -20.18 0.78
C ARG A 166 -11.02 -21.40 0.96
N LEU A 167 -10.58 -21.68 2.19
CA LEU A 167 -9.81 -22.87 2.52
C LEU A 167 -10.63 -24.14 2.31
N ALA A 168 -11.89 -24.16 2.77
CA ALA A 168 -12.80 -25.29 2.56
C ALA A 168 -13.14 -25.52 1.07
N GLY A 169 -13.17 -24.45 0.26
CA GLY A 169 -13.43 -24.50 -1.18
C GLY A 169 -12.23 -24.83 -2.07
N GLY A 170 -11.03 -25.02 -1.48
CA GLY A 170 -9.79 -25.25 -2.22
C GLY A 170 -9.06 -23.97 -2.60
N MET A 171 -8.15 -23.53 -1.74
CA MET A 171 -7.27 -22.39 -2.01
C MET A 171 -6.09 -22.79 -2.91
N GLY A 172 -5.65 -21.87 -3.78
CA GLY A 172 -4.44 -22.04 -4.58
C GLY A 172 -3.23 -22.38 -3.71
N ARG A 173 -2.32 -23.19 -4.26
CA ARG A 173 -1.04 -23.51 -3.60
C ARG A 173 -0.04 -22.39 -3.90
N ARG A 174 0.88 -22.14 -2.97
CA ARG A 174 2.00 -21.18 -3.11
C ARG A 174 1.58 -19.72 -3.13
N VAL A 175 0.97 -19.26 -2.04
CA VAL A 175 0.34 -17.93 -1.96
C VAL A 175 1.19 -16.91 -1.20
N LEU A 176 2.23 -17.35 -0.49
CA LEU A 176 3.10 -16.47 0.28
C LEU A 176 4.47 -16.32 -0.40
N GLY A 177 4.90 -15.08 -0.60
CA GLY A 177 6.20 -14.77 -1.20
C GLY A 177 7.01 -13.76 -0.41
N CYS A 178 8.27 -13.59 -0.79
CA CYS A 178 9.12 -12.54 -0.23
C CYS A 178 10.13 -12.02 -1.24
N GLY A 179 10.35 -10.69 -1.22
CA GLY A 179 11.44 -10.06 -1.95
C GLY A 179 12.80 -10.37 -1.35
N VAL A 180 13.74 -10.73 -2.22
CA VAL A 180 15.13 -10.98 -1.84
C VAL A 180 15.97 -9.72 -2.02
N ASP A 181 17.00 -9.62 -1.21
CA ASP A 181 18.06 -8.63 -1.40
C ASP A 181 19.03 -9.20 -2.46
N ALA A 182 19.13 -8.55 -3.62
CA ALA A 182 19.95 -9.04 -4.75
C ALA A 182 21.40 -9.34 -4.35
N ASP A 183 21.99 -8.48 -3.53
CA ASP A 183 23.39 -8.59 -3.11
C ASP A 183 23.60 -9.62 -1.98
N GLN A 184 22.52 -10.23 -1.46
CA GLN A 184 22.61 -11.22 -0.41
C GLN A 184 22.81 -12.63 -0.98
N ALA A 185 23.88 -13.31 -0.56
CA ALA A 185 24.22 -14.66 -1.00
C ALA A 185 24.39 -15.67 0.15
N ASP A 186 24.20 -15.24 1.41
CA ASP A 186 24.35 -16.10 2.59
C ASP A 186 23.37 -17.29 2.55
N GLU A 187 23.88 -18.49 2.82
CA GLU A 187 23.09 -19.72 2.85
C GLU A 187 22.06 -19.71 3.99
N THR A 188 22.33 -19.03 5.11
CA THR A 188 21.38 -18.86 6.21
C THR A 188 20.18 -18.03 5.76
N TYR A 189 20.42 -16.91 5.09
CA TYR A 189 19.36 -16.07 4.51
C TYR A 189 18.49 -16.87 3.53
N ARG A 190 19.14 -17.56 2.59
CA ARG A 190 18.50 -18.44 1.59
C ARG A 190 17.67 -19.56 2.22
N ARG A 191 18.21 -20.24 3.22
CA ARG A 191 17.48 -21.28 3.97
C ARG A 191 16.25 -20.72 4.69
N ARG A 192 16.36 -19.53 5.29
CA ARG A 192 15.23 -18.86 5.95
C ARG A 192 14.14 -18.45 4.96
N LEU A 193 14.53 -17.94 3.79
CA LEU A 193 13.60 -17.65 2.70
C LEU A 193 12.76 -18.88 2.33
N ALA A 194 13.42 -20.02 2.05
CA ALA A 194 12.73 -21.25 1.65
C ALA A 194 11.86 -21.87 2.77
N ALA A 195 12.21 -21.63 4.04
CA ALA A 195 11.42 -22.09 5.17
C ALA A 195 10.12 -21.30 5.33
N ALA A 196 10.15 -19.98 5.13
CA ALA A 196 9.00 -19.11 5.37
C ALA A 196 8.09 -18.87 4.17
N PHE A 197 8.58 -19.04 2.93
CA PHE A 197 7.85 -18.62 1.74
C PHE A 197 7.73 -19.71 0.67
N ASP A 198 6.74 -19.55 -0.20
CA ASP A 198 6.45 -20.46 -1.30
C ASP A 198 7.06 -20.02 -2.62
N PHE A 199 7.28 -18.72 -2.81
CA PHE A 199 7.96 -18.15 -3.98
C PHE A 199 8.82 -16.95 -3.58
N ALA A 200 9.76 -16.57 -4.44
CA ALA A 200 10.64 -15.44 -4.21
C ALA A 200 10.46 -14.37 -5.29
N ILE A 201 10.56 -13.11 -4.89
CA ILE A 201 10.59 -11.97 -5.78
C ILE A 201 12.05 -11.53 -5.95
N VAL A 202 12.57 -11.64 -7.17
CA VAL A 202 13.95 -11.27 -7.51
C VAL A 202 13.95 -9.86 -8.12
N PRO A 203 14.67 -8.90 -7.54
CA PRO A 203 14.75 -7.56 -8.08
C PRO A 203 15.59 -7.54 -9.37
N CYS A 204 15.06 -6.92 -10.43
CA CYS A 204 15.67 -6.80 -11.76
C CYS A 204 15.78 -5.33 -12.21
N SER A 205 16.07 -4.44 -11.26
CA SER A 205 16.23 -2.99 -11.49
C SER A 205 17.11 -2.70 -12.70
N TRP A 206 16.68 -1.77 -13.56
CA TRP A 206 17.48 -1.37 -14.73
C TRP A 206 18.84 -0.80 -14.30
N ARG A 207 18.87 0.03 -13.25
CA ARG A 207 20.11 0.53 -12.64
C ARG A 207 21.09 -0.59 -12.26
N ALA A 208 20.60 -1.68 -11.68
CA ALA A 208 21.45 -2.79 -11.26
C ALA A 208 21.91 -3.65 -12.46
N VAL A 209 21.02 -3.84 -13.44
CA VAL A 209 21.31 -4.66 -14.64
C VAL A 209 22.29 -3.96 -15.58
N GLU A 210 22.16 -2.64 -15.77
CA GLU A 210 22.96 -1.84 -16.71
C GLU A 210 23.48 -0.57 -16.02
N PRO A 211 24.40 -0.70 -15.04
CA PRO A 211 24.91 0.43 -14.25
C PRO A 211 25.61 1.50 -15.11
N ALA A 212 26.13 1.12 -16.27
CA ALA A 212 26.63 2.05 -17.28
C ALA A 212 26.16 1.57 -18.65
N GLU A 213 25.98 2.50 -19.60
CA GLU A 213 25.48 2.20 -20.93
C GLU A 213 26.25 1.03 -21.58
N GLN A 214 25.51 0.00 -22.01
CA GLN A 214 26.05 -1.24 -22.59
C GLN A 214 26.97 -2.08 -21.69
N LYS A 215 27.08 -1.75 -20.39
CA LYS A 215 27.80 -2.55 -19.40
C LYS A 215 26.82 -3.22 -18.46
N PHE A 216 26.71 -4.54 -18.58
CA PHE A 216 25.73 -5.32 -17.84
C PHE A 216 26.33 -6.03 -16.63
N ASP A 217 25.61 -6.01 -15.50
CA ASP A 217 25.89 -6.87 -14.35
C ASP A 217 24.73 -7.83 -14.10
N TRP A 218 24.95 -9.09 -14.44
CA TRP A 218 23.97 -10.16 -14.26
C TRP A 218 24.23 -11.01 -13.01
N LYS A 219 25.40 -10.86 -12.37
CA LYS A 219 25.86 -11.81 -11.35
C LYS A 219 24.89 -11.94 -10.17
N PRO A 220 24.33 -10.84 -9.60
CA PRO A 220 23.41 -10.96 -8.47
C PRO A 220 22.12 -11.69 -8.85
N ILE A 221 21.55 -11.37 -10.02
CA ILE A 221 20.29 -11.95 -10.50
C ILE A 221 20.50 -13.43 -10.89
N ASP A 222 21.57 -13.74 -11.64
CA ASP A 222 21.92 -15.10 -12.03
C ASP A 222 22.06 -16.02 -10.81
N ALA A 223 22.80 -15.56 -9.79
CA ALA A 223 23.00 -16.34 -8.57
C ALA A 223 21.68 -16.67 -7.85
N TRP A 224 20.73 -15.74 -7.83
CA TRP A 224 19.40 -15.97 -7.26
C TRP A 224 18.55 -16.90 -8.12
N VAL A 225 18.51 -16.67 -9.43
CA VAL A 225 17.74 -17.51 -10.36
C VAL A 225 18.23 -18.95 -10.33
N GLU A 226 19.54 -19.18 -10.36
CA GLU A 226 20.15 -20.51 -10.27
C GLU A 226 19.85 -21.21 -8.94
N TRP A 227 19.90 -20.48 -7.83
CA TRP A 227 19.58 -21.05 -6.51
C TRP A 227 18.10 -21.41 -6.39
N LEU A 228 17.20 -20.52 -6.80
CA LEU A 228 15.75 -20.73 -6.74
C LEU A 228 15.31 -21.87 -7.68
N ALA A 229 15.86 -21.92 -8.90
CA ALA A 229 15.61 -22.99 -9.85
C ALA A 229 16.01 -24.36 -9.31
N ARG A 230 17.20 -24.47 -8.69
CA ARG A 230 17.66 -25.71 -8.02
C ARG A 230 16.76 -26.12 -6.85
N LYS A 231 16.13 -25.16 -6.17
CA LYS A 231 15.16 -25.41 -5.10
C LYS A 231 13.73 -25.66 -5.60
N HIS A 232 13.49 -25.58 -6.91
CA HIS A 232 12.15 -25.62 -7.51
C HIS A 232 11.17 -24.59 -6.90
N MET A 233 11.71 -23.47 -6.44
CA MET A 233 10.94 -22.36 -5.88
C MET A 233 10.55 -21.41 -7.03
N PRO A 234 9.25 -21.11 -7.24
CA PRO A 234 8.83 -20.17 -8.27
C PRO A 234 9.46 -18.80 -8.11
N ILE A 235 9.74 -18.18 -9.25
CA ILE A 235 10.37 -16.88 -9.34
C ILE A 235 9.38 -15.89 -9.94
N LYS A 236 9.24 -14.76 -9.25
CA LYS A 236 8.68 -13.53 -9.76
C LYS A 236 9.81 -12.52 -9.95
N ALA A 237 9.87 -11.83 -11.07
CA ALA A 237 10.89 -10.82 -11.34
C ALA A 237 10.27 -9.42 -11.40
N THR A 238 10.91 -8.43 -10.77
CA THR A 238 10.38 -7.06 -10.67
C THR A 238 11.45 -6.00 -10.46
N PRO A 239 11.24 -4.76 -10.91
CA PRO A 239 10.39 -4.39 -12.02
C PRO A 239 11.13 -4.59 -13.35
N LEU A 240 10.40 -4.83 -14.45
CA LEU A 240 10.96 -4.71 -15.79
C LEU A 240 11.11 -3.24 -16.22
N LEU A 241 10.14 -2.41 -15.84
CA LEU A 241 10.20 -0.96 -16.00
C LEU A 241 9.73 -0.26 -14.73
N SER A 242 10.53 0.69 -14.26
CA SER A 242 10.15 1.65 -13.22
C SER A 242 10.93 2.94 -13.45
N PHE A 243 10.27 4.08 -13.31
CA PHE A 243 10.88 5.40 -13.48
C PHE A 243 11.03 6.15 -12.15
N ALA A 244 11.06 5.40 -11.04
CA ALA A 244 11.62 5.91 -9.81
C ALA A 244 13.12 6.16 -9.99
N GLU A 245 13.60 7.29 -9.46
CA GLU A 245 14.99 7.75 -9.63
C GLU A 245 16.02 6.66 -9.26
N HIS A 246 15.80 5.97 -8.14
CA HIS A 246 16.67 4.90 -7.65
C HIS A 246 16.63 3.61 -8.51
N GLN A 247 15.71 3.48 -9.46
CA GLN A 247 15.59 2.34 -10.38
C GLN A 247 16.22 2.59 -11.75
N LEU A 248 16.46 3.86 -12.10
CA LEU A 248 17.02 4.26 -13.39
C LEU A 248 18.54 4.39 -13.34
N PRO A 249 19.28 3.86 -14.33
CA PRO A 249 20.70 4.16 -14.48
C PRO A 249 20.93 5.66 -14.73
N ASP A 250 22.01 6.23 -14.20
CA ASP A 250 22.27 7.67 -14.34
C ASP A 250 22.47 8.11 -15.80
N TRP A 251 22.97 7.22 -16.68
CA TRP A 251 23.19 7.53 -18.09
C TRP A 251 21.91 7.72 -18.91
N ILE A 252 20.75 7.25 -18.41
CA ILE A 252 19.45 7.42 -19.07
C ILE A 252 19.05 8.89 -19.16
N TYR A 253 19.47 9.73 -18.21
CA TYR A 253 19.10 11.15 -18.17
C TYR A 253 19.64 11.96 -19.35
N ILE A 254 20.65 11.47 -20.08
CA ILE A 254 21.13 12.10 -21.33
C ILE A 254 20.00 12.16 -22.39
N TRP A 255 19.04 11.23 -22.30
CA TRP A 255 17.96 11.05 -23.26
C TRP A 255 16.60 11.53 -22.74
N GLU A 256 16.53 12.21 -21.58
CA GLU A 256 15.28 12.54 -20.87
C GLU A 256 14.24 13.34 -21.71
N HIS A 257 14.68 13.98 -22.79
CA HIS A 257 13.84 14.75 -23.69
C HIS A 257 13.58 14.06 -25.04
N ASP A 258 14.09 12.84 -25.25
CA ASP A 258 13.92 12.04 -26.46
C ASP A 258 13.15 10.74 -26.12
N PHE A 259 11.83 10.83 -26.18
CA PHE A 259 10.95 9.71 -25.89
C PHE A 259 11.16 8.52 -26.83
N GLU A 260 11.40 8.76 -28.11
CA GLU A 260 11.56 7.67 -29.09
C GLU A 260 12.80 6.84 -28.76
N THR A 261 13.93 7.51 -28.49
CA THR A 261 15.16 6.84 -28.07
C THR A 261 14.97 6.12 -26.73
N LEU A 262 14.32 6.74 -25.75
CA LEU A 262 14.04 6.11 -24.45
C LEU A 262 13.11 4.89 -24.56
N ARG A 263 12.11 4.95 -25.45
CA ARG A 263 11.25 3.81 -25.74
C ARG A 263 12.04 2.65 -26.32
N ASP A 264 12.95 2.93 -27.25
CA ASP A 264 13.79 1.90 -27.87
C ASP A 264 14.78 1.28 -26.86
N LEU A 265 15.36 2.10 -25.99
CA LEU A 265 16.20 1.65 -24.88
C LEU A 265 15.41 0.78 -23.88
N ALA A 266 14.21 1.22 -23.49
CA ALA A 266 13.32 0.47 -22.60
C ALA A 266 12.92 -0.87 -23.21
N HIS A 267 12.55 -0.87 -24.50
CA HIS A 267 12.26 -2.09 -25.25
C HIS A 267 13.46 -3.04 -25.28
N ALA A 268 14.67 -2.53 -25.56
CA ALA A 268 15.89 -3.33 -25.58
C ALA A 268 16.22 -3.93 -24.19
N HIS A 269 16.06 -3.14 -23.13
CA HIS A 269 16.23 -3.59 -21.74
C HIS A 269 15.27 -4.72 -21.39
N VAL A 270 13.95 -4.48 -21.56
CA VAL A 270 12.90 -5.47 -21.27
C VAL A 270 13.14 -6.76 -22.05
N LYS A 271 13.37 -6.66 -23.36
CA LYS A 271 13.63 -7.83 -24.21
C LYS A 271 14.85 -8.62 -23.72
N ARG A 272 15.92 -7.94 -23.31
CA ARG A 272 17.16 -8.58 -22.83
C ARG A 272 16.93 -9.34 -21.52
N VAL A 273 16.28 -8.71 -20.53
CA VAL A 273 15.99 -9.33 -19.23
C VAL A 273 15.04 -10.51 -19.40
N VAL A 274 13.93 -10.34 -20.12
CA VAL A 274 12.94 -11.41 -20.33
C VAL A 274 13.55 -12.57 -21.11
N SER A 275 14.28 -12.32 -22.20
CA SER A 275 14.90 -13.39 -23.00
C SER A 275 15.91 -14.21 -22.17
N ARG A 276 16.61 -13.57 -21.24
CA ARG A 276 17.59 -14.25 -20.38
C ARG A 276 16.92 -15.20 -19.36
N TYR A 277 15.80 -14.81 -18.78
CA TYR A 277 15.20 -15.52 -17.63
C TYR A 277 13.83 -16.16 -17.89
N ALA A 278 13.27 -16.06 -19.10
CA ALA A 278 11.94 -16.57 -19.47
C ALA A 278 11.72 -18.06 -19.16
N GLN A 279 12.78 -18.87 -19.11
CA GLN A 279 12.68 -20.29 -18.77
C GLN A 279 12.45 -20.55 -17.27
N TYR A 280 12.79 -19.61 -16.40
CA TYR A 280 12.78 -19.76 -14.95
C TYR A 280 11.73 -18.89 -14.25
N VAL A 281 11.38 -17.75 -14.85
CA VAL A 281 10.48 -16.76 -14.26
C VAL A 281 9.06 -16.95 -14.78
N HIS A 282 8.11 -17.06 -13.86
CA HIS A 282 6.68 -17.27 -14.18
C HIS A 282 5.85 -16.00 -14.09
N TYR A 283 6.27 -15.04 -13.26
CA TYR A 283 5.54 -13.79 -13.03
C TYR A 283 6.47 -12.60 -13.31
N TRP A 284 6.01 -11.65 -14.12
CA TRP A 284 6.76 -10.47 -14.51
C TRP A 284 5.99 -9.22 -14.14
N ASP A 285 6.56 -8.37 -13.29
CA ASP A 285 6.05 -7.02 -13.12
C ASP A 285 6.55 -6.17 -14.30
N VAL A 286 5.70 -6.04 -15.32
CA VAL A 286 6.03 -5.41 -16.61
C VAL A 286 6.23 -3.91 -16.50
N ALA A 287 5.56 -3.31 -15.52
CA ALA A 287 5.66 -1.91 -15.15
C ALA A 287 5.34 -1.79 -13.65
N CYS A 288 6.14 -1.02 -12.91
CA CYS A 288 5.93 -0.76 -11.49
C CYS A 288 5.97 0.73 -11.21
N GLY A 289 4.86 1.25 -10.68
CA GLY A 289 4.79 2.61 -10.14
C GLY A 289 4.89 3.74 -11.15
N LEU A 290 4.80 3.48 -12.47
CA LEU A 290 4.96 4.50 -13.52
C LEU A 290 3.99 5.69 -13.37
N HIS A 291 2.81 5.46 -12.80
CA HIS A 291 1.78 6.46 -12.56
C HIS A 291 2.12 7.43 -11.42
N ALA A 292 2.95 7.00 -10.46
CA ALA A 292 3.35 7.79 -9.30
C ALA A 292 4.77 8.36 -9.47
N ASP A 293 5.71 7.50 -9.83
CA ASP A 293 7.14 7.79 -9.95
C ASP A 293 7.55 7.85 -11.43
N ASN A 294 7.75 9.09 -11.92
CA ASN A 294 8.04 9.37 -13.32
C ASN A 294 9.14 10.43 -13.43
N ALA A 295 10.38 10.05 -13.09
CA ALA A 295 11.53 10.95 -13.12
C ALA A 295 11.79 11.54 -14.52
N LEU A 296 11.41 10.81 -15.57
CA LEU A 296 11.57 11.22 -16.98
C LEU A 296 10.44 12.13 -17.49
N SER A 297 9.47 12.48 -16.64
CA SER A 297 8.37 13.41 -16.95
C SER A 297 7.53 13.03 -18.18
N PHE A 298 7.42 11.73 -18.49
CA PHE A 298 6.61 11.25 -19.61
C PHE A 298 5.11 11.56 -19.44
N THR A 299 4.43 11.76 -20.56
CA THR A 299 2.99 11.99 -20.58
C THR A 299 2.20 10.72 -20.26
N PHE A 300 0.92 10.88 -19.94
CA PHE A 300 0.02 9.75 -19.71
C PHE A 300 0.03 8.75 -20.89
N ASP A 301 -0.08 9.23 -22.13
CA ASP A 301 -0.10 8.38 -23.32
C ASP A 301 1.22 7.61 -23.51
N GLN A 302 2.35 8.27 -23.26
CA GLN A 302 3.68 7.66 -23.31
C GLN A 302 3.84 6.55 -22.27
N LEU A 303 3.33 6.75 -21.05
CA LEU A 303 3.37 5.73 -20.00
C LEU A 303 2.50 4.51 -20.35
N ILE A 304 1.32 4.73 -20.93
CA ILE A 304 0.46 3.64 -21.43
C ILE A 304 1.13 2.91 -22.61
N GLU A 305 1.79 3.63 -23.52
CA GLU A 305 2.56 3.03 -24.62
C GLU A 305 3.68 2.12 -24.10
N LEU A 306 4.49 2.60 -23.16
CA LEU A 306 5.58 1.82 -22.57
C LEU A 306 5.08 0.59 -21.80
N THR A 307 3.96 0.73 -21.09
CA THR A 307 3.32 -0.40 -20.39
C THR A 307 2.82 -1.45 -21.37
N ARG A 308 2.17 -1.03 -22.46
CA ARG A 308 1.73 -1.91 -23.54
C ARG A 308 2.90 -2.62 -24.21
N MET A 309 3.96 -1.88 -24.51
CA MET A 309 5.18 -2.41 -25.11
C MET A 309 5.81 -3.49 -24.22
N SER A 310 6.00 -3.21 -22.93
CA SER A 310 6.58 -4.16 -21.98
C SER A 310 5.73 -5.43 -21.82
N ALA A 311 4.41 -5.27 -21.69
CA ALA A 311 3.47 -6.40 -21.61
C ALA A 311 3.49 -7.26 -22.89
N ALA A 312 3.45 -6.62 -24.07
CA ALA A 312 3.50 -7.32 -25.36
C ALA A 312 4.81 -8.10 -25.54
N LEU A 313 5.95 -7.52 -25.16
CA LEU A 313 7.24 -8.20 -25.20
C LEU A 313 7.28 -9.43 -24.31
N VAL A 314 6.76 -9.36 -23.08
CA VAL A 314 6.65 -10.54 -22.21
C VAL A 314 5.81 -11.61 -22.87
N LYS A 315 4.66 -11.26 -23.47
CA LYS A 315 3.82 -12.23 -24.18
C LYS A 315 4.48 -12.81 -25.44
N GLN A 316 5.32 -12.05 -26.12
CA GLN A 316 6.07 -12.54 -27.28
C GLN A 316 7.18 -13.52 -26.89
N VAL A 317 7.96 -13.20 -25.85
CA VAL A 317 9.16 -13.96 -25.47
C VAL A 317 8.83 -15.10 -24.50
N ALA A 318 7.88 -14.88 -23.59
CA ALA A 318 7.42 -15.83 -22.57
C ALA A 318 5.88 -15.94 -22.56
N PRO A 319 5.24 -16.54 -23.59
CA PRO A 319 3.78 -16.52 -23.75
C PRO A 319 2.97 -17.11 -22.58
N ARG A 320 3.58 -18.01 -21.81
CA ARG A 320 2.96 -18.67 -20.65
C ARG A 320 3.17 -17.93 -19.33
N ALA A 321 3.97 -16.86 -19.32
CA ALA A 321 4.23 -16.10 -18.11
C ALA A 321 3.10 -15.11 -17.83
N THR A 322 2.89 -14.85 -16.54
CA THR A 322 1.91 -13.88 -16.05
C THR A 322 2.52 -12.48 -16.10
N SER A 323 1.94 -11.57 -16.87
CA SER A 323 2.29 -10.16 -16.91
C SER A 323 1.45 -9.38 -15.89
N ILE A 324 2.15 -8.61 -15.04
CA ILE A 324 1.56 -7.89 -13.91
C ILE A 324 1.93 -6.41 -14.02
N VAL A 325 0.95 -5.51 -13.87
CA VAL A 325 1.22 -4.07 -13.69
C VAL A 325 1.07 -3.74 -12.22
N ASP A 326 2.14 -3.24 -11.61
CA ASP A 326 2.24 -3.06 -10.16
C ASP A 326 1.94 -1.62 -9.73
N ILE A 327 0.92 -1.47 -8.89
CA ILE A 327 0.38 -0.19 -8.41
C ILE A 327 0.94 0.14 -7.03
N VAL A 328 1.75 1.20 -6.97
CA VAL A 328 2.25 1.80 -5.72
C VAL A 328 1.29 2.87 -5.19
N ALA A 329 1.37 3.15 -3.89
CA ALA A 329 0.61 4.19 -3.18
C ALA A 329 -0.88 4.22 -3.59
N PRO A 330 -1.64 3.12 -3.34
CA PRO A 330 -2.97 2.93 -3.92
C PRO A 330 -4.03 3.93 -3.45
N TRP A 331 -3.77 4.70 -2.39
CA TRP A 331 -4.62 5.84 -1.96
C TRP A 331 -4.36 7.13 -2.75
N GLY A 332 -3.29 7.20 -3.53
CA GLY A 332 -3.04 8.29 -4.47
C GLY A 332 -2.64 9.62 -3.84
N GLU A 333 -2.11 9.64 -2.61
CA GLU A 333 -1.78 10.90 -1.90
C GLU A 333 -0.81 11.78 -2.70
N TYR A 334 0.14 11.16 -3.42
CA TYR A 334 1.12 11.84 -4.27
C TYR A 334 0.48 12.73 -5.35
N TYR A 335 -0.73 12.40 -5.82
CA TYR A 335 -1.41 13.15 -6.86
C TYR A 335 -1.85 14.54 -6.38
N ALA A 336 -2.08 14.71 -5.07
CA ALA A 336 -2.36 16.02 -4.49
C ALA A 336 -1.15 16.99 -4.59
N ARG A 337 0.08 16.44 -4.64
CA ARG A 337 1.33 17.20 -4.65
C ARG A 337 1.92 17.35 -6.04
N ASN A 338 1.85 16.31 -6.86
CA ASN A 338 2.41 16.29 -8.21
C ASN A 338 1.31 16.13 -9.28
N PRO A 339 0.85 17.21 -9.92
CA PRO A 339 -0.21 17.13 -10.93
C PRO A 339 0.21 16.45 -12.24
N ARG A 340 1.50 16.15 -12.41
CA ARG A 340 2.01 15.37 -13.56
C ARG A 340 1.93 13.87 -13.34
N SER A 341 1.64 13.43 -12.11
CA SER A 341 1.34 12.04 -11.81
C SER A 341 -0.09 11.68 -12.20
N ILE A 342 -0.44 10.40 -12.14
CA ILE A 342 -1.73 9.87 -12.56
C ILE A 342 -2.37 9.16 -11.35
N PRO A 343 -3.65 9.43 -11.01
CA PRO A 343 -4.32 8.71 -9.94
C PRO A 343 -4.23 7.18 -10.14
N PRO A 344 -4.04 6.40 -9.07
CA PRO A 344 -3.72 4.98 -9.19
C PRO A 344 -4.87 4.18 -9.80
N MET A 345 -6.11 4.52 -9.44
CA MET A 345 -7.29 3.85 -9.99
C MET A 345 -7.48 4.17 -11.47
N LEU A 346 -7.26 5.43 -11.88
CA LEU A 346 -7.36 5.85 -13.28
C LEU A 346 -6.32 5.13 -14.14
N TYR A 347 -5.08 5.05 -13.67
CA TYR A 347 -4.03 4.34 -14.41
C TYR A 347 -4.37 2.85 -14.58
N ALA A 348 -4.80 2.18 -13.50
CA ALA A 348 -5.14 0.77 -13.55
C ALA A 348 -6.36 0.49 -14.46
N GLU A 349 -7.40 1.33 -14.39
CA GLU A 349 -8.55 1.26 -15.29
C GLU A 349 -8.14 1.44 -16.76
N MET A 350 -7.31 2.45 -17.04
CA MET A 350 -6.87 2.73 -18.41
C MET A 350 -5.98 1.61 -18.97
N VAL A 351 -5.12 1.00 -18.15
CA VAL A 351 -4.37 -0.21 -18.54
C VAL A 351 -5.33 -1.35 -18.89
N ALA A 352 -6.39 -1.56 -18.09
CA ALA A 352 -7.38 -2.61 -18.34
C ALA A 352 -8.19 -2.37 -19.63
N GLN A 353 -8.50 -1.11 -19.97
CA GLN A 353 -9.32 -0.74 -21.12
C GLN A 353 -8.52 -0.54 -22.42
N SER A 354 -7.23 -0.19 -22.35
CA SER A 354 -6.41 0.22 -23.51
C SER A 354 -5.78 -0.94 -24.30
N GLY A 355 -6.36 -2.14 -24.21
CA GLY A 355 -5.88 -3.35 -24.91
C GLY A 355 -4.48 -3.81 -24.49
N VAL A 356 -4.02 -3.44 -23.30
CA VAL A 356 -2.71 -3.86 -22.76
C VAL A 356 -2.81 -5.33 -22.33
N SER A 357 -1.94 -6.19 -22.85
CA SER A 357 -1.92 -7.65 -22.59
C SER A 357 -1.41 -8.00 -21.20
N VAL A 358 -2.11 -7.54 -20.16
CA VAL A 358 -1.81 -7.75 -18.75
C VAL A 358 -2.77 -8.79 -18.18
N ASP A 359 -2.24 -9.76 -17.44
CA ASP A 359 -3.03 -10.83 -16.84
C ASP A 359 -3.58 -10.43 -15.47
N ALA A 360 -2.79 -9.68 -14.69
CA ALA A 360 -3.11 -9.35 -13.30
C ALA A 360 -2.55 -7.97 -12.88
N PHE A 361 -3.01 -7.46 -11.75
CA PHE A 361 -2.48 -6.23 -11.15
C PHE A 361 -1.73 -6.51 -9.86
N GLY A 362 -0.64 -5.78 -9.65
CA GLY A 362 0.09 -5.75 -8.39
C GLY A 362 -0.38 -4.57 -7.54
N VAL A 363 -0.35 -4.72 -6.21
CA VAL A 363 -0.58 -3.61 -5.27
C VAL A 363 0.35 -3.70 -4.07
N GLN A 364 0.89 -2.55 -3.66
CA GLN A 364 1.81 -2.44 -2.52
C GLN A 364 1.17 -1.77 -1.30
N PHE A 365 1.49 -2.30 -0.11
CA PHE A 365 1.09 -1.78 1.19
C PHE A 365 2.32 -1.70 2.11
N GLN A 366 2.96 -0.55 2.12
CA GLN A 366 4.12 -0.29 2.97
C GLN A 366 3.75 0.85 3.89
N PHE A 367 3.94 0.71 5.21
CA PHE A 367 3.64 1.79 6.15
C PHE A 367 4.85 2.11 7.03
N GLY A 368 4.84 3.30 7.64
CA GLY A 368 5.82 3.72 8.66
C GLY A 368 6.42 5.09 8.35
N PRO A 369 7.16 5.25 7.26
CA PRO A 369 7.70 6.55 6.84
C PRO A 369 6.61 7.60 6.60
N ASP A 370 6.90 8.86 6.88
CA ASP A 370 6.06 10.02 6.54
C ASP A 370 6.20 10.43 5.07
N VAL A 371 6.06 9.44 4.19
CA VAL A 371 6.11 9.56 2.74
C VAL A 371 4.74 9.21 2.17
N ASP A 372 4.35 9.83 1.05
CA ASP A 372 3.12 9.49 0.35
C ASP A 372 3.03 8.00 0.02
N GLY A 373 1.84 7.43 0.21
CA GLY A 373 1.61 5.99 0.13
C GLY A 373 2.07 5.19 1.36
N MET A 374 2.79 5.79 2.32
CA MET A 374 3.35 5.09 3.49
C MET A 374 2.82 5.54 4.85
N TYR A 375 1.92 6.50 4.89
CA TYR A 375 1.20 6.82 6.12
C TYR A 375 0.34 5.64 6.59
N VAL A 376 0.34 5.37 7.89
CA VAL A 376 -0.32 4.20 8.46
C VAL A 376 -1.84 4.24 8.19
N ARG A 377 -2.35 3.14 7.63
CA ARG A 377 -3.78 2.87 7.46
C ARG A 377 -4.17 1.69 8.34
N ASP A 378 -5.40 1.69 8.83
CA ASP A 378 -5.91 0.55 9.59
C ASP A 378 -6.37 -0.60 8.70
N LEU A 379 -6.61 -1.77 9.30
CA LEU A 379 -6.97 -2.99 8.57
C LEU A 379 -8.33 -2.87 7.87
N PHE A 380 -9.23 -2.03 8.37
CA PHE A 380 -10.50 -1.75 7.71
C PHE A 380 -10.30 -1.00 6.38
N GLN A 381 -9.42 0.01 6.37
CA GLN A 381 -9.07 0.74 5.16
C GLN A 381 -8.38 -0.17 4.15
N VAL A 382 -7.49 -1.05 4.59
CA VAL A 382 -6.85 -2.06 3.73
C VAL A 382 -7.88 -3.00 3.10
N SER A 383 -8.76 -3.61 3.92
CA SER A 383 -9.82 -4.52 3.43
C SER A 383 -10.75 -3.83 2.42
N THR A 384 -11.14 -2.58 2.73
CA THR A 384 -12.01 -1.77 1.86
C THR A 384 -11.35 -1.42 0.53
N LEU A 385 -10.07 -1.06 0.55
CA LEU A 385 -9.31 -0.77 -0.67
C LEU A 385 -9.16 -2.02 -1.56
N LEU A 386 -8.89 -3.19 -0.95
CA LEU A 386 -8.82 -4.45 -1.68
C LEU A 386 -10.16 -4.80 -2.34
N ASP A 387 -11.29 -4.62 -1.64
CA ASP A 387 -12.63 -4.82 -2.23
C ASP A 387 -12.85 -3.92 -3.44
N ARG A 388 -12.49 -2.64 -3.32
CA ARG A 388 -12.61 -1.66 -4.41
C ARG A 388 -11.78 -2.06 -5.63
N LEU A 389 -10.52 -2.45 -5.41
CA LEU A 389 -9.63 -2.91 -6.48
C LEU A 389 -10.17 -4.17 -7.17
N GLY A 390 -10.64 -5.15 -6.39
CA GLY A 390 -11.20 -6.39 -6.91
C GLY A 390 -12.47 -6.15 -7.77
N ALA A 391 -13.36 -5.26 -7.30
CA ALA A 391 -14.56 -4.90 -8.03
C ALA A 391 -14.26 -4.14 -9.34
N MET A 392 -13.26 -3.25 -9.33
CA MET A 392 -12.93 -2.39 -10.46
C MET A 392 -12.16 -3.10 -11.57
N LEU A 393 -11.17 -3.93 -11.22
CA LEU A 393 -10.18 -4.41 -12.20
C LEU A 393 -10.61 -5.67 -12.95
N SER A 394 -11.52 -6.47 -12.39
CA SER A 394 -11.97 -7.75 -12.97
C SER A 394 -10.82 -8.69 -13.39
N LYS A 395 -9.64 -8.53 -12.78
CA LYS A 395 -8.43 -9.32 -13.00
C LYS A 395 -7.87 -9.74 -11.64
N PRO A 396 -7.09 -10.84 -11.57
CA PRO A 396 -6.40 -11.22 -10.36
C PRO A 396 -5.52 -10.11 -9.79
N ILE A 397 -5.38 -10.10 -8.47
CA ILE A 397 -4.53 -9.17 -7.73
C ILE A 397 -3.41 -9.95 -7.03
N HIS A 398 -2.19 -9.46 -7.17
CA HIS A 398 -1.06 -9.85 -6.36
C HIS A 398 -0.76 -8.71 -5.38
N VAL A 399 -0.78 -8.98 -4.08
CA VAL A 399 -0.17 -8.05 -3.14
C VAL A 399 1.35 -8.25 -3.21
N THR A 400 2.04 -7.34 -3.89
CA THR A 400 3.42 -7.49 -4.37
C THR A 400 4.46 -7.09 -3.34
N ALA A 401 4.12 -6.15 -2.46
CA ALA A 401 5.00 -5.73 -1.38
C ALA A 401 4.18 -5.30 -0.17
N VAL A 402 4.36 -6.01 0.93
CA VAL A 402 3.82 -5.66 2.25
C VAL A 402 4.97 -5.45 3.21
N GLN A 403 4.94 -4.36 3.98
CA GLN A 403 5.96 -4.11 4.99
C GLN A 403 5.52 -3.08 6.02
N VAL A 404 5.82 -3.32 7.29
CA VAL A 404 5.72 -2.33 8.38
C VAL A 404 6.95 -2.40 9.28
N PRO A 405 7.30 -1.32 10.00
CA PRO A 405 8.47 -1.27 10.86
C PRO A 405 8.32 -2.22 12.05
N SER A 406 9.45 -2.73 12.55
CA SER A 406 9.52 -3.39 13.86
C SER A 406 10.05 -2.47 14.97
N GLU A 407 10.41 -1.23 14.65
CA GLU A 407 10.90 -0.23 15.60
C GLU A 407 10.42 1.17 15.20
N SER A 408 10.14 2.01 16.19
CA SER A 408 9.74 3.41 15.98
C SER A 408 10.93 4.33 16.18
N ARG A 409 11.85 4.38 15.22
CA ARG A 409 12.96 5.34 15.19
C ARG A 409 13.52 5.48 13.78
N ALA A 410 14.19 6.60 13.50
CA ALA A 410 14.96 6.77 12.27
C ALA A 410 16.07 5.71 12.11
N ALA A 411 16.35 5.35 10.85
CA ALA A 411 17.40 4.43 10.44
C ALA A 411 18.36 5.13 9.46
N PRO A 412 19.60 5.47 9.87
CA PRO A 412 20.52 6.22 8.98
C PRO A 412 20.92 5.48 7.70
N ASP A 413 20.80 4.15 7.67
CA ASP A 413 21.11 3.28 6.54
C ASP A 413 19.88 2.87 5.73
N ASP A 414 18.73 3.53 5.93
CA ASP A 414 17.54 3.37 5.08
C ASP A 414 17.73 4.06 3.70
N ALA A 415 16.75 3.90 2.81
CA ALA A 415 16.75 4.51 1.48
C ALA A 415 16.66 6.05 1.50
N TRP A 416 16.46 6.65 2.68
CA TRP A 416 16.17 8.06 2.90
C TRP A 416 17.25 8.78 3.71
N GLY A 417 18.32 8.08 4.10
CA GLY A 417 19.37 8.60 4.99
C GLY A 417 18.86 8.96 6.39
N GLY A 418 17.83 8.28 6.88
CA GLY A 418 17.24 8.49 8.21
C GLY A 418 16.37 9.74 8.35
N GLN A 419 15.94 10.35 7.24
CA GLN A 419 15.11 11.56 7.25
C GLN A 419 13.63 11.29 7.59
N HIS A 420 13.16 10.06 7.39
CA HIS A 420 11.76 9.67 7.56
C HIS A 420 11.60 8.73 8.76
N ASP A 421 11.42 9.30 9.97
CA ASP A 421 11.20 8.52 11.19
C ASP A 421 9.81 7.83 11.15
N PRO A 422 9.73 6.50 11.39
CA PRO A 422 8.46 5.78 11.48
C PRO A 422 7.40 6.39 12.41
N ARG A 423 7.80 7.14 13.45
CA ARG A 423 6.87 7.86 14.35
C ARG A 423 6.06 8.94 13.63
N ALA A 424 6.65 9.53 12.59
CA ALA A 424 6.01 10.61 11.85
C ALA A 424 4.90 10.08 10.93
N GLY A 425 5.07 8.91 10.31
CA GLY A 425 4.08 8.33 9.40
C GLY A 425 2.90 7.61 10.08
N GLY A 426 2.95 7.39 11.40
CA GLY A 426 1.81 6.95 12.20
C GLY A 426 2.07 5.75 13.09
N ALA A 427 1.02 5.31 13.80
CA ALA A 427 1.02 4.21 14.74
C ALA A 427 -0.30 3.42 14.64
N TRP A 428 -0.21 2.09 14.63
CA TRP A 428 -1.37 1.22 14.48
C TRP A 428 -2.08 0.90 15.79
N ARG A 429 -1.33 0.35 16.76
CA ARG A 429 -1.75 -0.08 18.11
C ARG A 429 -0.59 0.11 19.09
N GLY A 430 -0.14 1.35 19.17
CA GLY A 430 1.08 1.77 19.86
C GLY A 430 2.25 1.94 18.89
N PRO A 431 3.41 2.36 19.40
CA PRO A 431 4.65 2.40 18.63
C PRO A 431 4.95 1.05 17.97
N TRP A 432 5.50 1.09 16.76
CA TRP A 432 6.06 -0.08 16.10
C TRP A 432 7.10 -0.77 16.98
N SER A 433 6.91 -2.06 17.13
CA SER A 433 7.71 -3.01 17.90
C SER A 433 7.74 -4.34 17.16
N ASP A 434 8.64 -5.24 17.53
CA ASP A 434 8.66 -6.61 17.01
C ASP A 434 7.31 -7.33 17.18
N ALA A 435 6.61 -7.07 18.29
CA ALA A 435 5.30 -7.65 18.56
C ALA A 435 4.22 -7.08 17.64
N SER A 436 4.15 -5.75 17.51
CA SER A 436 3.13 -5.10 16.66
C SER A 436 3.37 -5.36 15.17
N GLN A 437 4.62 -5.49 14.72
CA GLN A 437 4.93 -5.95 13.35
C GLN A 437 4.36 -7.35 13.11
N ALA A 438 4.57 -8.27 14.06
CA ALA A 438 4.14 -9.66 13.94
C ALA A 438 2.60 -9.81 13.92
N GLU A 439 1.91 -9.10 14.80
CA GLU A 439 0.45 -9.05 14.85
C GLU A 439 -0.14 -8.43 13.59
N TRP A 440 0.41 -7.31 13.13
CA TRP A 440 -0.06 -6.62 11.94
C TRP A 440 0.14 -7.48 10.69
N ALA A 441 1.32 -8.11 10.54
CA ALA A 441 1.64 -8.94 9.38
C ALA A 441 0.68 -10.13 9.26
N GLU A 442 0.40 -10.84 10.36
CA GLU A 442 -0.54 -11.96 10.36
C GLU A 442 -1.96 -11.49 9.99
N ALA A 443 -2.45 -10.42 10.63
CA ALA A 443 -3.80 -9.91 10.40
C ALA A 443 -3.97 -9.41 8.95
N PHE A 444 -2.99 -8.65 8.43
CA PHE A 444 -2.98 -8.20 7.04
C PHE A 444 -3.02 -9.38 6.07
N MET A 445 -2.12 -10.36 6.23
CA MET A 445 -2.03 -11.48 5.28
C MET A 445 -3.30 -12.32 5.28
N ARG A 446 -3.93 -12.54 6.43
CA ARG A 446 -5.23 -13.23 6.51
C ARG A 446 -6.33 -12.46 5.78
N ILE A 447 -6.43 -11.14 6.00
CA ILE A 447 -7.40 -10.30 5.29
C ILE A 447 -7.17 -10.33 3.79
N ALA A 448 -5.94 -10.12 3.33
CA ALA A 448 -5.62 -10.12 1.90
C ALA A 448 -5.92 -11.47 1.25
N LEU A 449 -5.47 -12.58 1.85
CA LEU A 449 -5.70 -13.94 1.34
C LEU A 449 -7.16 -14.40 1.45
N SER A 450 -7.98 -13.74 2.26
CA SER A 450 -9.43 -14.02 2.32
C SER A 450 -10.16 -13.61 1.04
N LYS A 451 -9.65 -12.62 0.30
CA LYS A 451 -10.30 -12.05 -0.88
C LYS A 451 -10.10 -12.99 -2.08
N PRO A 452 -11.16 -13.47 -2.74
CA PRO A 452 -11.04 -14.52 -3.77
C PRO A 452 -10.22 -14.10 -4.99
N PHE A 453 -10.20 -12.81 -5.31
CA PHE A 453 -9.42 -12.23 -6.41
C PHE A 453 -7.95 -11.96 -6.06
N VAL A 454 -7.54 -12.09 -4.80
CA VAL A 454 -6.13 -12.00 -4.40
C VAL A 454 -5.49 -13.39 -4.55
N GLU A 455 -4.49 -13.50 -5.42
CA GLU A 455 -3.77 -14.76 -5.69
C GLU A 455 -2.58 -14.97 -4.78
N THR A 456 -1.79 -13.92 -4.53
CA THR A 456 -0.58 -14.01 -3.71
C THR A 456 -0.39 -12.79 -2.83
N VAL A 457 0.28 -12.98 -1.70
CA VAL A 457 0.77 -11.90 -0.84
C VAL A 457 2.26 -12.07 -0.61
N ALA A 458 3.02 -11.00 -0.85
CA ALA A 458 4.46 -11.01 -0.68
C ALA A 458 4.95 -9.96 0.34
N TRP A 459 5.83 -10.39 1.23
CA TRP A 459 6.55 -9.47 2.12
C TRP A 459 7.71 -8.82 1.36
N ALA A 460 7.87 -7.50 1.49
CA ALA A 460 8.72 -6.73 0.57
C ALA A 460 10.21 -7.11 0.64
N ARG A 461 10.77 -7.31 1.84
CA ARG A 461 12.18 -7.68 2.04
C ARG A 461 12.35 -8.60 3.24
N LEU A 462 13.18 -9.64 3.10
CA LEU A 462 13.37 -10.61 4.16
C LEU A 462 14.15 -10.06 5.37
N ALA A 463 15.18 -9.23 5.17
CA ALA A 463 16.05 -8.76 6.24
C ALA A 463 16.16 -7.23 6.31
N ASP A 464 16.58 -6.72 7.47
CA ASP A 464 16.98 -5.32 7.69
C ASP A 464 18.35 -5.01 7.06
N ALA A 465 18.48 -5.27 5.76
CA ALA A 465 19.64 -4.86 4.98
C ALA A 465 19.60 -3.34 4.71
N PRO A 466 20.75 -2.68 4.49
CA PRO A 466 20.79 -1.27 4.09
C PRO A 466 19.96 -0.97 2.84
N GLY A 467 19.55 0.29 2.68
CA GLY A 467 18.74 0.77 1.55
C GLY A 467 17.28 0.33 1.60
N HIS A 468 16.77 -0.06 2.77
CA HIS A 468 15.36 -0.40 2.97
C HIS A 468 14.48 0.86 2.93
N ARG A 469 13.33 0.81 2.26
CA ARG A 469 12.38 1.94 2.24
C ARG A 469 11.53 2.04 3.51
N VAL A 470 11.27 0.91 4.16
CA VAL A 470 10.59 0.86 5.47
C VAL A 470 11.62 0.52 6.54
N PRO A 471 11.97 1.47 7.44
CA PRO A 471 12.90 1.26 8.54
C PRO A 471 12.57 0.02 9.37
N PHE A 472 13.56 -0.84 9.58
CA PHE A 472 13.41 -2.08 10.35
C PHE A 472 12.26 -2.99 9.87
N GLY A 473 11.91 -2.90 8.59
CA GLY A 473 10.78 -3.64 8.02
C GLY A 473 11.08 -5.09 7.67
N GLY A 474 12.33 -5.55 7.78
CA GLY A 474 12.70 -6.94 7.54
C GLY A 474 12.07 -7.87 8.57
N LEU A 475 11.89 -9.14 8.19
CA LEU A 475 11.49 -10.23 9.10
C LEU A 475 12.69 -10.81 9.85
N LEU A 476 13.89 -10.59 9.32
CA LEU A 476 15.15 -10.87 9.95
C LEU A 476 15.84 -9.57 10.32
N ARG A 477 16.56 -9.56 11.43
CA ARG A 477 17.49 -8.49 11.75
C ARG A 477 18.68 -8.51 10.80
N ARG A 478 19.53 -7.48 10.89
CA ARG A 478 20.75 -7.36 10.08
C ARG A 478 21.72 -8.54 10.26
N ASP A 479 21.77 -9.14 11.44
CA ASP A 479 22.55 -10.35 11.75
C ASP A 479 21.85 -11.66 11.32
N GLN A 480 20.72 -11.55 10.59
CA GLN A 480 19.88 -12.66 10.15
C GLN A 480 19.20 -13.45 11.28
N SER A 481 19.19 -12.93 12.51
CA SER A 481 18.33 -13.47 13.58
C SER A 481 16.85 -13.20 13.24
N PRO A 482 15.94 -14.16 13.48
CA PRO A 482 14.53 -13.99 13.14
C PRO A 482 13.84 -13.05 14.13
N LYS A 483 12.94 -12.22 13.62
CA LYS A 483 11.98 -11.47 14.43
C LYS A 483 10.71 -12.31 14.65
N PRO A 484 9.87 -12.01 15.66
CA PRO A 484 8.60 -12.71 15.87
C PRO A 484 7.69 -12.77 14.63
N ALA A 485 7.72 -11.75 13.77
CA ALA A 485 6.95 -11.74 12.52
C ALA A 485 7.35 -12.85 11.55
N TYR A 486 8.63 -13.25 11.52
CA TYR A 486 9.12 -14.36 10.71
C TYR A 486 8.47 -15.68 11.14
N ASP A 487 8.45 -15.96 12.44
CA ASP A 487 7.86 -17.18 12.99
C ASP A 487 6.33 -17.21 12.80
N ARG A 488 5.67 -16.05 12.93
CA ARG A 488 4.23 -15.91 12.63
C ARG A 488 3.89 -16.26 11.18
N ILE A 489 4.70 -15.82 10.22
CA ILE A 489 4.50 -16.12 8.80
C ILE A 489 4.71 -17.61 8.50
N ILE A 490 5.70 -18.26 9.13
CA ILE A 490 5.86 -19.72 9.05
C ILE A 490 4.60 -20.42 9.58
N GLY A 491 4.12 -20.03 10.76
CA GLY A 491 2.90 -20.59 11.34
C GLY A 491 1.67 -20.41 10.45
N LEU A 492 1.52 -19.23 9.83
CA LEU A 492 0.47 -18.96 8.86
C LEU A 492 0.59 -19.87 7.64
N ARG A 493 1.78 -19.97 7.02
CA ARG A 493 2.04 -20.83 5.86
C ARG A 493 1.69 -22.29 6.15
N GLU A 494 2.09 -22.80 7.31
CA GLU A 494 1.78 -24.17 7.74
C GLU A 494 0.27 -24.37 7.92
N SER A 495 -0.42 -23.40 8.53
CA SER A 495 -1.87 -23.47 8.71
C SER A 495 -2.63 -23.51 7.38
N LEU A 496 -2.25 -22.67 6.42
CA LEU A 496 -2.81 -22.65 5.07
C LEU A 496 -2.52 -23.97 4.33
N SER A 497 -1.30 -24.49 4.46
CA SER A 497 -0.89 -25.74 3.83
C SER A 497 -1.61 -26.96 4.39
N ARG A 498 -1.88 -27.00 5.71
CA ARG A 498 -2.66 -28.07 6.34
C ARG A 498 -4.12 -28.04 5.88
N ALA A 499 -4.73 -26.85 5.86
CA ALA A 499 -6.11 -26.68 5.42
C ALA A 499 -6.30 -27.04 3.94
N ALA A 500 -5.33 -26.76 3.07
CA ALA A 500 -5.39 -27.14 1.65
C ALA A 500 -5.18 -28.65 1.37
N ARG A 501 -4.83 -29.46 2.38
CA ARG A 501 -4.67 -30.92 2.28
C ARG A 501 -5.81 -31.70 2.91
N ALA A 502 -6.57 -31.07 3.81
CA ALA A 502 -7.78 -31.61 4.40
C ALA A 502 -8.93 -31.50 3.38
#